data_AF-A0A2C1LER9-F1
#
_entry.id   AF-A0A2C1LER9-F1
#
_cell.length_a   1.000
_cell.length_b   1.000
_cell.length_c   1.000
_cell.angle_alpha   90.00
_cell.angle_beta   90.00
_cell.angle_gamma   90.00
#
_symmetry.space_group_name_H-M   'P 1'
#
loop_
_entity.id
_entity.type
_entity.pdbx_description
1 polymer ?
#
loop_
_entity_poly.entity_id
_entity_poly.type
_entity_poly.pdbx_seq_one_letter_code
_entity_poly.pdbx_strand_id
1 'polypeptide(L)'
;MEEKNIKSKKYYRIAFLVSTSYIWFLILAAYSIGIPRYIELLGGIFLITAFTFYFSVPIFYIALPLVYIRVVLACFRIYTTERMLAYYALSCIILGLALFVPLAMYHFYEENYIFAKQVREQRIEEKVKHEVEKTNGPIKITYVTKESRVQANEGTGSPEYSKLNIHFELVSCDAQNEGKSGFSCKSSVEAYYKDKKWLVDYNSEENTGALNLSKDNQHAIELEKQLALTPEEEMNIRNISELKAIQYMKNEYNFDLTIVEKVFDKHTSSYKKENRPSNAIHALTIEGYVNTDAQKNVTVRVEYDPITMKYWTHITEMSDEAKK
;
A
#
# COMPACT_ATOMS: atom_id res chain seq x y z
N MET A 1 -68.85 -13.38 8.87
CA MET A 1 -67.62 -14.15 9.20
C MET A 1 -66.36 -13.46 8.66
N GLU A 2 -66.44 -12.85 7.48
CA GLU A 2 -65.37 -12.10 6.81
C GLU A 2 -64.87 -10.87 7.59
N GLU A 3 -65.77 -10.10 8.19
CA GLU A 3 -65.45 -8.86 8.91
C GLU A 3 -64.63 -9.09 10.21
N LYS A 4 -64.88 -10.20 10.92
CA LYS A 4 -64.05 -10.63 12.08
C LYS A 4 -62.64 -11.05 11.64
N ASN A 5 -62.51 -11.63 10.44
CA ASN A 5 -61.24 -12.10 9.89
C ASN A 5 -60.39 -10.92 9.36
N ILE A 6 -61.03 -9.88 8.83
CA ILE A 6 -60.37 -8.62 8.43
C ILE A 6 -59.86 -7.84 9.64
N LYS A 7 -60.68 -7.74 10.72
CA LYS A 7 -60.26 -7.11 11.99
C LYS A 7 -59.08 -7.84 12.65
N SER A 8 -59.04 -9.18 12.62
CA SER A 8 -57.91 -9.94 13.16
C SER A 8 -56.63 -9.73 12.33
N LYS A 9 -56.70 -9.78 11.00
CA LYS A 9 -55.55 -9.53 10.11
C LYS A 9 -54.94 -8.14 10.30
N LYS A 10 -55.77 -7.11 10.47
CA LYS A 10 -55.30 -5.74 10.75
C LYS A 10 -54.57 -5.67 12.09
N TYR A 11 -55.06 -6.37 13.11
CA TYR A 11 -54.48 -6.41 14.44
C TYR A 11 -53.09 -7.09 14.45
N TYR A 12 -52.94 -8.21 13.74
CA TYR A 12 -51.64 -8.88 13.58
C TYR A 12 -50.62 -8.01 12.81
N ARG A 13 -51.07 -7.27 11.79
CA ARG A 13 -50.19 -6.32 11.06
C ARG A 13 -49.68 -5.19 11.95
N ILE A 14 -50.54 -4.64 12.81
CA ILE A 14 -50.16 -3.58 13.75
C ILE A 14 -49.18 -4.12 14.79
N ALA A 15 -49.45 -5.31 15.35
CA ALA A 15 -48.53 -5.95 16.30
C ALA A 15 -47.14 -6.20 15.66
N PHE A 16 -47.10 -6.62 14.40
CA PHE A 16 -45.87 -6.77 13.64
C PHE A 16 -45.11 -5.44 13.49
N LEU A 17 -45.79 -4.39 13.01
CA LEU A 17 -45.19 -3.06 12.82
C LEU A 17 -44.62 -2.50 14.13
N VAL A 18 -45.36 -2.61 15.23
CA VAL A 18 -44.90 -2.12 16.54
C VAL A 18 -43.72 -2.97 17.03
N SER A 19 -43.79 -4.31 16.90
CA SER A 19 -42.72 -5.20 17.35
C SER A 19 -41.40 -5.04 16.58
N THR A 20 -41.48 -4.58 15.33
CA THR A 20 -40.32 -4.34 14.47
C THR A 20 -39.80 -2.90 14.54
N SER A 21 -40.48 -2.01 15.27
CA SER A 21 -40.09 -0.59 15.40
C SER A 21 -38.71 -0.40 16.02
N TYR A 22 -38.30 -1.30 16.92
CA TYR A 22 -36.94 -1.30 17.47
C TYR A 22 -35.87 -1.53 16.39
N ILE A 23 -36.17 -2.37 15.39
CA ILE A 23 -35.27 -2.62 14.27
C ILE A 23 -35.26 -1.45 13.31
N TRP A 24 -36.41 -0.80 13.10
CA TRP A 24 -36.46 0.47 12.37
C TRP A 24 -35.63 1.57 13.05
N PHE A 25 -35.62 1.61 14.39
CA PHE A 25 -34.74 2.49 15.15
C PHE A 25 -33.25 2.14 14.94
N LEU A 26 -32.89 0.86 14.96
CA LEU A 26 -31.52 0.43 14.63
C LEU A 26 -31.10 0.81 13.21
N ILE A 27 -32.02 0.67 12.24
CA ILE A 27 -31.81 1.09 10.85
C ILE A 27 -31.56 2.60 10.80
N LEU A 28 -32.44 3.42 11.40
CA LEU A 28 -32.29 4.89 11.42
C LEU A 28 -31.01 5.34 12.14
N ALA A 29 -30.64 4.69 13.23
CA ALA A 29 -29.38 4.93 13.94
C ALA A 29 -28.17 4.62 13.04
N ALA A 30 -28.18 3.49 12.33
CA ALA A 30 -27.15 3.15 11.34
C ALA A 30 -27.03 4.18 10.22
N TYR A 31 -28.17 4.67 9.69
CA TYR A 31 -28.19 5.70 8.65
C TYR A 31 -27.68 7.06 9.15
N SER A 32 -27.95 7.44 10.41
CA SER A 32 -27.50 8.70 10.99
C SER A 32 -25.96 8.81 11.13
N ILE A 33 -25.27 7.67 11.15
CA ILE A 33 -23.80 7.58 11.23
C ILE A 33 -23.15 7.68 9.83
N GLY A 34 -23.94 7.53 8.76
CA GLY A 34 -23.50 7.49 7.37
C GLY A 34 -23.19 6.06 6.91
N ILE A 35 -23.82 5.65 5.80
CA ILE A 35 -23.73 4.30 5.23
C ILE A 35 -22.28 3.79 5.04
N PRO A 36 -21.29 4.60 4.59
CA PRO A 36 -19.91 4.14 4.44
C PRO A 36 -19.21 3.88 5.78
N ARG A 37 -19.41 4.77 6.76
CA ARG A 37 -18.83 4.62 8.11
C ARG A 37 -19.46 3.45 8.87
N TYR A 38 -20.71 3.10 8.59
CA TYR A 38 -21.37 1.95 9.21
C TYR A 38 -20.81 0.60 8.72
N ILE A 39 -20.17 0.53 7.55
CA ILE A 39 -19.50 -0.69 7.05
C ILE A 39 -18.12 -0.85 7.68
N GLU A 40 -17.35 0.24 7.80
CA GLU A 40 -16.14 0.24 8.64
C GLU A 40 -16.48 -0.08 10.10
N LEU A 41 -17.63 0.40 10.58
CA LEU A 41 -18.14 0.08 11.91
C LEU A 41 -18.72 -1.34 12.01
N LEU A 42 -19.23 -1.99 10.97
CA LEU A 42 -19.71 -3.38 11.03
C LEU A 42 -18.58 -4.39 10.79
N GLY A 43 -17.60 -4.06 9.94
CA GLY A 43 -16.37 -4.82 9.73
C GLY A 43 -15.43 -4.69 10.93
N GLY A 44 -15.22 -3.45 11.41
CA GLY A 44 -14.56 -3.14 12.67
C GLY A 44 -15.34 -3.70 13.86
N ILE A 45 -16.66 -3.48 13.91
CA ILE A 45 -17.72 -4.35 14.46
C ILE A 45 -17.27 -5.77 14.76
N PHE A 46 -17.36 -6.60 13.71
CA PHE A 46 -17.06 -8.02 13.64
C PHE A 46 -15.64 -8.39 14.09
N LEU A 47 -14.61 -7.68 13.61
CA LEU A 47 -13.21 -7.95 13.95
C LEU A 47 -12.88 -7.58 15.40
N ILE A 48 -13.35 -6.44 15.87
CA ILE A 48 -13.19 -5.96 17.24
C ILE A 48 -14.08 -6.79 18.18
N THR A 49 -15.28 -7.24 17.76
CA THR A 49 -16.15 -8.15 18.55
C THR A 49 -15.61 -9.57 18.67
N ALA A 50 -14.84 -10.05 17.69
CA ALA A 50 -14.15 -11.33 17.82
C ALA A 50 -13.10 -11.30 18.96
N PHE A 51 -12.60 -10.12 19.33
CA PHE A 51 -11.49 -9.97 20.29
C PHE A 51 -11.75 -9.10 21.54
N THR A 52 -12.81 -8.26 21.61
CA THR A 52 -13.01 -7.31 22.75
C THR A 52 -14.44 -7.11 23.27
N PHE A 53 -15.50 -7.35 22.48
CA PHE A 53 -16.91 -7.05 22.87
C PHE A 53 -17.89 -8.21 22.69
N TYR A 54 -17.55 -9.39 23.21
CA TYR A 54 -18.32 -10.64 23.05
C TYR A 54 -19.80 -10.56 23.50
N PHE A 55 -20.14 -9.64 24.41
CA PHE A 55 -21.48 -9.58 25.02
C PHE A 55 -22.41 -8.51 24.43
N SER A 56 -21.89 -7.38 23.94
CA SER A 56 -22.74 -6.26 23.52
C SER A 56 -23.55 -6.57 22.27
N VAL A 57 -22.96 -7.22 21.25
CA VAL A 57 -23.67 -7.56 20.01
C VAL A 57 -24.80 -8.58 20.25
N PRO A 58 -24.59 -9.71 20.94
CA PRO A 58 -25.69 -10.59 21.32
C PRO A 58 -26.76 -9.88 22.16
N ILE A 59 -26.38 -8.94 23.03
CA ILE A 59 -27.35 -8.21 23.85
C ILE A 59 -28.21 -7.26 23.00
N PHE A 60 -27.60 -6.40 22.19
CA PHE A 60 -28.30 -5.35 21.45
C PHE A 60 -29.04 -5.84 20.20
N TYR A 61 -28.52 -6.89 19.54
CA TYR A 61 -29.07 -7.41 18.29
C TYR A 61 -29.85 -8.72 18.45
N ILE A 62 -29.73 -9.42 19.59
CA ILE A 62 -30.47 -10.67 19.83
C ILE A 62 -31.35 -10.57 21.08
N ALA A 63 -30.78 -10.32 22.26
CA ALA A 63 -31.52 -10.38 23.53
C ALA A 63 -32.56 -9.25 23.68
N LEU A 64 -32.17 -7.99 23.47
CA LEU A 64 -33.06 -6.84 23.58
C LEU A 64 -34.21 -6.85 22.55
N PRO A 65 -33.98 -7.15 21.26
CA PRO A 65 -35.07 -7.33 20.29
C PRO A 65 -36.05 -8.43 20.69
N LEU A 66 -35.56 -9.58 21.18
CA LEU A 66 -36.43 -10.67 21.61
C LEU A 66 -37.29 -10.28 22.82
N VAL A 67 -36.71 -9.60 23.80
CA VAL A 67 -37.44 -9.06 24.97
C VAL A 67 -38.48 -8.03 24.51
N TYR A 68 -38.12 -7.13 23.61
CA TYR A 68 -39.03 -6.12 23.06
C TYR A 68 -40.22 -6.75 22.31
N ILE A 69 -39.95 -7.67 21.38
CA ILE A 69 -40.99 -8.40 20.63
C ILE A 69 -41.89 -9.18 21.59
N ARG A 70 -41.33 -9.83 22.62
CA ARG A 70 -42.11 -10.52 23.65
C ARG A 70 -43.07 -9.59 24.37
N VAL A 71 -42.60 -8.43 24.84
CA VAL A 71 -43.43 -7.44 25.54
C VAL A 71 -44.56 -6.93 24.63
N VAL A 72 -44.25 -6.60 23.38
CA VAL A 72 -45.26 -6.13 22.41
C VAL A 72 -46.30 -7.21 22.15
N LEU A 73 -45.91 -8.45 21.84
CA LEU A 73 -46.85 -9.54 21.59
C LEU A 73 -47.73 -9.86 22.81
N ALA A 74 -47.19 -9.71 24.02
CA ALA A 74 -47.95 -9.85 25.26
C ALA A 74 -48.98 -8.73 25.45
N CYS A 75 -48.63 -7.47 25.17
CA CYS A 75 -49.57 -6.34 25.17
C CYS A 75 -50.74 -6.53 24.20
N PHE A 76 -50.47 -7.15 23.04
CA PHE A 76 -51.49 -7.51 22.05
C PHE A 76 -52.21 -8.85 22.36
N ARG A 77 -51.91 -9.52 23.48
CA ARG A 77 -52.51 -10.82 23.88
C ARG A 77 -52.41 -11.93 22.82
N ILE A 78 -51.37 -11.91 21.99
CA ILE A 78 -51.15 -12.88 20.90
C ILE A 78 -49.85 -13.68 21.06
N TYR A 79 -49.23 -13.58 22.24
CA TYR A 79 -47.94 -14.18 22.54
C TYR A 79 -47.94 -15.71 22.44
N THR A 80 -47.05 -16.22 21.61
CA THR A 80 -46.52 -17.59 21.67
C THR A 80 -45.03 -17.54 21.36
N THR A 81 -44.25 -18.48 21.89
CA THR A 81 -42.80 -18.57 21.63
C THR A 81 -42.50 -18.68 20.13
N GLU A 82 -43.30 -19.46 19.40
CA GLU A 82 -43.20 -19.60 17.94
C GLU A 82 -43.40 -18.27 17.21
N ARG A 83 -44.40 -17.47 17.62
CA ARG A 83 -44.66 -16.16 17.00
C ARG A 83 -43.58 -15.15 17.31
N MET A 84 -43.03 -15.17 18.53
CA MET A 84 -41.89 -14.32 18.90
C MET A 84 -40.68 -14.60 18.00
N LEU A 85 -40.32 -15.88 17.81
CA LEU A 85 -39.21 -16.28 16.95
C LEU A 85 -39.49 -15.96 15.47
N ALA A 86 -40.71 -16.20 14.99
CA ALA A 86 -41.10 -15.88 13.62
C ALA A 86 -41.02 -14.36 13.34
N TYR A 87 -41.48 -13.53 14.28
CA TYR A 87 -41.43 -12.07 14.14
C TYR A 87 -40.00 -11.56 14.20
N TYR A 88 -39.14 -12.17 15.02
CA TYR A 88 -37.70 -11.87 15.09
C TYR A 88 -36.95 -12.31 13.83
N ALA A 89 -37.23 -13.48 13.27
CA ALA A 89 -36.62 -13.92 12.01
C ALA A 89 -37.01 -13.00 10.84
N LEU A 90 -38.31 -12.67 10.71
CA LEU A 90 -38.79 -11.76 9.66
C LEU A 90 -38.18 -10.36 9.79
N SER A 91 -38.06 -9.91 11.02
CA SER A 91 -37.37 -8.70 11.44
C SER A 91 -35.91 -8.65 11.00
N CYS A 92 -35.15 -9.72 11.23
CA CYS A 92 -33.75 -9.84 10.78
C CYS A 92 -33.64 -9.85 9.25
N ILE A 93 -34.58 -10.49 8.54
CA ILE A 93 -34.64 -10.48 7.07
C ILE A 93 -34.85 -9.04 6.57
N ILE A 94 -35.78 -8.30 7.17
CA ILE A 94 -36.03 -6.88 6.82
C ILE A 94 -34.80 -6.03 7.09
N LEU A 95 -34.12 -6.22 8.23
CA LEU A 95 -32.88 -5.53 8.56
C LEU A 95 -31.79 -5.83 7.51
N GLY A 96 -31.62 -7.11 7.16
CA GLY A 96 -30.65 -7.54 6.15
C GLY A 96 -30.91 -6.91 4.78
N LEU A 97 -32.17 -6.91 4.32
CA LEU A 97 -32.57 -6.27 3.06
C LEU A 97 -32.39 -4.75 3.11
N ALA A 98 -32.78 -4.10 4.22
CA ALA A 98 -32.66 -2.65 4.40
C ALA A 98 -31.21 -2.18 4.41
N LEU A 99 -30.26 -3.04 4.81
CA LEU A 99 -28.83 -2.73 4.77
C LEU A 99 -28.20 -3.07 3.41
N PHE A 100 -28.54 -4.24 2.85
CA PHE A 100 -27.93 -4.74 1.62
C PHE A 100 -28.41 -4.02 0.37
N VAL A 101 -29.71 -3.71 0.26
CA VAL A 101 -30.27 -3.11 -0.95
C VAL A 101 -29.70 -1.72 -1.25
N PRO A 102 -29.63 -0.77 -0.29
CA PRO A 102 -29.00 0.53 -0.54
C PRO A 102 -27.51 0.40 -0.88
N LEU A 103 -26.82 -0.56 -0.25
CA LEU A 103 -25.41 -0.83 -0.52
C LEU A 103 -25.19 -1.31 -1.95
N ALA A 104 -25.98 -2.30 -2.37
CA ALA A 104 -25.97 -2.82 -3.74
C ALA A 104 -26.36 -1.73 -4.75
N MET A 105 -27.35 -0.89 -4.44
CA MET A 105 -27.73 0.25 -5.28
C MET A 105 -26.60 1.28 -5.39
N TYR A 106 -25.91 1.59 -4.29
CA TYR A 106 -24.80 2.54 -4.31
C TYR A 106 -23.61 1.98 -5.08
N HIS A 107 -23.26 0.71 -4.85
CA HIS A 107 -22.20 0.03 -5.60
C HIS A 107 -22.52 0.01 -7.10
N PHE A 108 -23.75 -0.35 -7.47
CA PHE A 108 -24.23 -0.31 -8.85
C PHE A 108 -24.16 1.11 -9.43
N TYR A 109 -24.51 2.14 -8.66
CA TYR A 109 -24.39 3.52 -9.07
C TYR A 109 -22.92 3.92 -9.30
N GLU A 110 -22.03 3.59 -8.37
CA GLU A 110 -20.61 3.91 -8.47
C GLU A 110 -19.98 3.21 -9.69
N GLU A 111 -20.26 1.93 -9.91
CA GLU A 111 -19.74 1.20 -11.06
C GLU A 111 -20.25 1.74 -12.40
N ASN A 112 -21.56 1.91 -12.55
CA ASN A 112 -22.15 2.26 -13.84
C ASN A 112 -22.08 3.76 -14.14
N TYR A 113 -22.24 4.60 -13.12
CA TYR A 113 -22.25 6.05 -13.30
C TYR A 113 -20.86 6.64 -13.13
N ILE A 114 -20.18 6.40 -12.00
CA ILE A 114 -18.90 7.05 -11.68
C ILE A 114 -17.76 6.45 -12.51
N PHE A 115 -17.60 5.13 -12.48
CA PHE A 115 -16.47 4.46 -13.15
C PHE A 115 -16.68 4.18 -14.64
N ALA A 116 -17.91 3.99 -15.12
CA ALA A 116 -18.14 3.78 -16.56
C ALA A 116 -18.55 5.06 -17.29
N LYS A 117 -19.68 5.67 -16.91
CA LYS A 117 -20.23 6.83 -17.63
C LYS A 117 -19.35 8.08 -17.50
N GLN A 118 -18.99 8.48 -16.27
CA GLN A 118 -18.23 9.71 -16.06
C GLN A 118 -16.80 9.64 -16.59
N VAL A 119 -16.13 8.48 -16.51
CA VAL A 119 -14.81 8.26 -17.12
C VAL A 119 -14.85 8.51 -18.62
N ARG A 120 -15.85 7.93 -19.29
CA ARG A 120 -16.05 8.10 -20.74
C ARG A 120 -16.43 9.53 -21.12
N GLU A 121 -17.39 10.14 -20.41
CA GLU A 121 -17.87 11.48 -20.72
C GLU A 121 -16.79 12.55 -20.49
N GLN A 122 -16.01 12.41 -19.42
CA GLN A 122 -14.97 13.40 -19.08
C GLN A 122 -13.64 13.14 -19.77
N ARG A 123 -13.52 12.01 -20.49
CA ARG A 123 -12.33 11.55 -21.21
C ARG A 123 -11.07 11.64 -20.37
N ILE A 124 -11.16 11.20 -19.12
CA ILE A 124 -10.09 11.36 -18.14
C ILE A 124 -8.80 10.64 -18.58
N GLU A 125 -8.93 9.46 -19.18
CA GLU A 125 -7.80 8.71 -19.74
C GLU A 125 -7.08 9.49 -20.86
N GLU A 126 -7.81 10.14 -21.77
CA GLU A 126 -7.22 10.97 -22.83
C GLU A 126 -6.52 12.22 -22.26
N LYS A 127 -7.09 12.85 -21.23
CA LYS A 127 -6.49 14.02 -20.58
C LYS A 127 -5.21 13.66 -19.85
N VAL A 128 -5.23 12.56 -19.09
CA VAL A 128 -4.05 12.04 -18.40
C VAL A 128 -2.98 11.65 -19.42
N LYS A 129 -3.36 10.95 -20.48
CA LYS A 129 -2.44 10.62 -21.57
C LYS A 129 -1.78 11.87 -22.14
N HIS A 130 -2.58 12.86 -22.52
CA HIS A 130 -2.06 14.09 -23.10
C HIS A 130 -1.08 14.81 -22.16
N GLU A 131 -1.39 14.88 -20.86
CA GLU A 131 -0.52 15.56 -19.90
C GLU A 131 0.79 14.81 -19.68
N VAL A 132 0.75 13.48 -19.55
CA VAL A 132 1.94 12.64 -19.39
C VAL A 132 2.81 12.68 -20.65
N GLU A 133 2.19 12.67 -21.84
CA GLU A 133 2.93 12.72 -23.11
C GLU A 133 3.70 14.04 -23.33
N LYS A 134 3.28 15.16 -22.72
CA LYS A 134 4.00 16.43 -22.82
C LYS A 134 5.41 16.35 -22.25
N THR A 135 5.59 15.63 -21.15
CA THR A 135 6.87 15.54 -20.44
C THR A 135 7.62 14.26 -20.79
N ASN A 136 6.92 13.14 -20.89
CA ASN A 136 7.56 11.83 -21.06
C ASN A 136 7.71 11.38 -22.51
N GLY A 137 7.03 12.05 -23.45
CA GLY A 137 6.89 11.55 -24.82
C GLY A 137 5.79 10.47 -24.95
N PRO A 138 5.69 9.77 -26.09
CA PRO A 138 4.58 8.89 -26.40
C PRO A 138 4.40 7.75 -25.38
N ILE A 139 3.17 7.56 -24.90
CA ILE A 139 2.83 6.50 -23.94
C ILE A 139 1.69 5.61 -24.45
N LYS A 140 1.64 4.40 -23.89
CA LYS A 140 0.53 3.47 -24.05
C LYS A 140 -0.12 3.23 -22.69
N ILE A 141 -1.40 3.59 -22.56
CA ILE A 141 -2.20 3.16 -21.39
C ILE A 141 -2.35 1.64 -21.47
N THR A 142 -1.97 0.95 -20.40
CA THR A 142 -1.98 -0.51 -20.33
C THR A 142 -3.30 -1.02 -19.77
N TYR A 143 -3.69 -0.51 -18.60
CA TYR A 143 -4.96 -0.82 -17.94
C TYR A 143 -5.32 0.26 -16.92
N VAL A 144 -6.55 0.21 -16.44
CA VAL A 144 -7.06 1.13 -15.42
C VAL A 144 -7.58 0.32 -14.25
N THR A 145 -7.14 0.68 -13.05
CA THR A 145 -7.64 0.08 -11.79
C THR A 145 -8.55 1.06 -11.08
N LYS A 146 -9.59 0.54 -10.43
CA LYS A 146 -10.58 1.33 -9.68
C LYS A 146 -10.52 0.95 -8.21
N GLU A 147 -10.57 1.97 -7.37
CA GLU A 147 -10.71 1.83 -5.93
C GLU A 147 -12.02 2.49 -5.52
N SER A 148 -13.00 1.64 -5.17
CA SER A 148 -14.33 2.06 -4.76
C SER A 148 -14.32 2.52 -3.31
N ARG A 149 -15.12 3.55 -3.02
CA ARG A 149 -15.36 4.02 -1.64
C ARG A 149 -16.16 3.02 -0.80
N VAL A 150 -16.80 2.05 -1.43
CA VAL A 150 -17.69 1.08 -0.79
C VAL A 150 -17.03 -0.27 -0.59
N GLN A 151 -15.99 -0.58 -1.37
CA GLN A 151 -15.23 -1.79 -1.18
C GLN A 151 -14.23 -1.60 -0.03
N ALA A 152 -14.46 -2.33 1.05
CA ALA A 152 -13.48 -2.51 2.11
C ALA A 152 -12.48 -3.56 1.64
N ASN A 153 -11.25 -3.16 1.32
CA ASN A 153 -10.15 -4.12 1.24
C ASN A 153 -9.61 -4.34 2.65
N GLU A 154 -9.41 -5.61 3.00
CA GLU A 154 -8.72 -6.04 4.21
C GLU A 154 -7.28 -5.47 4.19
N GLY A 155 -7.08 -4.29 4.78
CA GLY A 155 -5.74 -3.73 4.99
C GLY A 155 -5.60 -2.21 4.86
N THR A 156 -6.42 -1.53 4.05
CA THR A 156 -6.18 -0.10 3.72
C THR A 156 -7.33 0.85 4.01
N GLY A 157 -8.49 0.35 4.43
CA GLY A 157 -9.69 1.18 4.58
C GLY A 157 -10.23 1.64 3.23
N SER A 158 -11.46 2.15 3.21
CA SER A 158 -12.04 2.67 1.97
C SER A 158 -11.55 4.09 1.71
N PRO A 159 -11.19 4.45 0.46
CA PRO A 159 -10.67 5.78 0.16
C PRO A 159 -11.74 6.86 0.40
N GLU A 160 -11.33 8.08 0.76
CA GLU A 160 -12.25 9.19 1.02
C GLU A 160 -13.11 9.54 -0.21
N TYR A 161 -12.54 9.35 -1.41
CA TYR A 161 -13.17 9.52 -2.71
C TYR A 161 -12.88 8.32 -3.61
N SER A 162 -13.78 7.99 -4.54
CA SER A 162 -13.53 6.96 -5.55
C SER A 162 -12.28 7.32 -6.36
N LYS A 163 -11.36 6.38 -6.51
CA LYS A 163 -10.04 6.59 -7.12
C LYS A 163 -9.86 5.73 -8.36
N LEU A 164 -9.15 6.28 -9.35
CA LEU A 164 -8.69 5.59 -10.55
C LEU A 164 -7.18 5.68 -10.61
N ASN A 165 -6.51 4.54 -10.81
CA ASN A 165 -5.11 4.53 -11.20
C ASN A 165 -5.02 4.13 -12.66
N ILE A 166 -4.54 5.07 -13.48
CA ILE A 166 -4.35 4.89 -14.92
C ILE A 166 -2.91 4.47 -15.12
N HIS A 167 -2.71 3.19 -15.43
CA HIS A 167 -1.39 2.60 -15.64
C HIS A 167 -0.97 2.80 -17.08
N PHE A 168 0.28 3.21 -17.28
CA PHE A 168 0.84 3.44 -18.60
C PHE A 168 2.28 2.93 -18.69
N GLU A 169 2.72 2.77 -19.94
CA GLU A 169 4.06 2.37 -20.31
C GLU A 169 4.61 3.34 -21.36
N LEU A 170 5.89 3.70 -21.25
CA LEU A 170 6.57 4.53 -22.23
C LEU A 170 6.82 3.72 -23.52
N VAL A 171 6.37 4.24 -24.67
CA VAL A 171 6.53 3.53 -25.96
C VAL A 171 8.00 3.39 -26.37
N SER A 172 8.82 4.37 -26.00
CA SER A 172 10.26 4.38 -26.28
C SER A 172 11.10 3.76 -25.15
N CYS A 173 10.49 3.01 -24.23
CA CYS A 173 11.26 2.42 -23.14
C CYS A 173 12.16 1.28 -23.64
N ASP A 174 13.41 1.28 -23.20
CA ASP A 174 14.30 0.15 -23.37
C ASP A 174 14.15 -0.82 -22.20
N ALA A 175 13.35 -1.87 -22.41
CA ALA A 175 13.06 -2.89 -21.41
C ALA A 175 14.32 -3.67 -20.95
N GLN A 176 15.45 -3.58 -21.67
CA GLN A 176 16.72 -4.16 -21.20
C GLN A 176 17.25 -3.46 -19.95
N ASN A 177 16.81 -2.22 -19.71
CA ASN A 177 17.17 -1.47 -18.51
C ASN A 177 16.19 -1.68 -17.34
N GLU A 178 15.11 -2.44 -17.55
CA GLU A 178 14.12 -2.73 -16.52
C GLU A 178 14.77 -3.56 -15.39
N GLY A 179 14.76 -3.04 -14.15
CA GLY A 179 15.42 -3.65 -12.98
C GLY A 179 16.71 -2.97 -12.54
N LYS A 180 17.21 -2.00 -13.31
CA LYS A 180 18.27 -1.09 -12.89
C LYS A 180 17.74 -0.09 -11.86
N SER A 181 18.60 0.32 -10.92
CA SER A 181 18.19 1.20 -9.83
C SER A 181 17.69 2.54 -10.37
N GLY A 182 16.43 2.86 -10.08
CA GLY A 182 15.80 4.12 -10.50
C GLY A 182 15.27 4.14 -11.94
N PHE A 183 15.35 3.04 -12.70
CA PHE A 183 14.79 2.95 -14.05
C PHE A 183 13.46 2.19 -14.05
N SER A 184 12.43 2.75 -14.68
CA SER A 184 11.14 2.08 -14.87
C SER A 184 10.48 2.43 -16.20
N CYS A 185 9.94 1.42 -16.89
CA CYS A 185 9.14 1.61 -18.10
C CYS A 185 7.68 1.94 -17.81
N LYS A 186 7.22 1.67 -16.59
CA LYS A 186 5.82 1.68 -16.21
C LYS A 186 5.60 2.61 -15.04
N SER A 187 4.49 3.33 -15.07
CA SER A 187 4.04 4.14 -13.95
C SER A 187 2.52 4.30 -14.01
N SER A 188 1.95 4.98 -13.02
CA SER A 188 0.52 5.20 -12.91
C SER A 188 0.22 6.61 -12.44
N VAL A 189 -0.85 7.20 -12.98
CA VAL A 189 -1.40 8.47 -12.50
C VAL A 189 -2.68 8.19 -11.73
N GLU A 190 -2.79 8.80 -10.55
CA GLU A 190 -3.96 8.74 -9.69
C GLU A 190 -4.94 9.87 -9.99
N ALA A 191 -6.22 9.53 -10.14
CA ALA A 191 -7.32 10.46 -10.31
C ALA A 191 -8.42 10.18 -9.29
N TYR A 192 -9.05 11.25 -8.78
CA TYR A 192 -10.06 11.17 -7.73
C TYR A 192 -11.39 11.77 -8.20
N TYR A 193 -12.51 11.10 -7.87
CA TYR A 193 -13.85 11.60 -8.19
C TYR A 193 -14.39 12.47 -7.05
N LYS A 194 -14.37 13.79 -7.25
CA LYS A 194 -14.83 14.80 -6.29
C LYS A 194 -15.72 15.83 -6.97
N ASP A 195 -16.76 16.28 -6.29
CA ASP A 195 -17.70 17.30 -6.79
C ASP A 195 -18.25 17.02 -8.19
N LYS A 196 -18.57 15.74 -8.43
CA LYS A 196 -19.07 15.18 -9.70
C LYS A 196 -18.08 15.21 -10.86
N LYS A 197 -16.77 15.37 -10.60
CA LYS A 197 -15.71 15.42 -11.62
C LYS A 197 -14.51 14.56 -11.24
N TRP A 198 -13.86 14.01 -12.26
CA TRP A 198 -12.54 13.40 -12.13
C TRP A 198 -11.48 14.50 -12.09
N LEU A 199 -10.72 14.53 -11.00
CA LEU A 199 -9.64 15.48 -10.75
C LEU A 199 -8.32 14.72 -10.66
N VAL A 200 -7.26 15.31 -11.19
CA VAL A 200 -5.90 14.79 -11.11
C VAL A 200 -5.06 15.87 -10.43
N ASP A 201 -4.44 15.53 -9.30
CA ASP A 201 -3.48 16.41 -8.66
C ASP A 201 -2.09 16.08 -9.19
N TYR A 202 -1.65 16.82 -10.21
CA TYR A 202 -0.34 16.63 -10.83
C TYR A 202 0.83 17.04 -9.94
N ASN A 203 0.56 17.71 -8.80
CA ASN A 203 1.59 18.12 -7.85
C ASN A 203 1.75 17.12 -6.69
N SER A 204 0.93 16.06 -6.63
CA SER A 204 1.13 14.99 -5.64
C SER A 204 2.47 14.29 -5.91
N GLU A 205 3.08 13.73 -4.87
CA GLU A 205 4.37 13.05 -4.98
C GLU A 205 4.31 11.90 -6.00
N GLU A 206 3.23 11.10 -5.93
CA GLU A 206 2.99 9.96 -6.82
C GLU A 206 2.85 10.39 -8.28
N ASN A 207 2.02 11.41 -8.54
CA ASN A 207 1.75 11.88 -9.91
C ASN A 207 2.93 12.68 -10.49
N THR A 208 3.70 13.37 -9.66
CA THR A 208 4.91 14.08 -10.08
C THR A 208 5.97 13.10 -10.56
N GLY A 209 6.15 11.97 -9.85
CA GLY A 209 7.02 10.89 -10.30
C GLY A 209 6.57 10.30 -11.64
N ALA A 210 5.26 10.06 -11.79
CA ALA A 210 4.71 9.58 -13.06
C ALA A 210 4.95 10.55 -14.23
N LEU A 211 4.81 11.87 -14.00
CA LEU A 211 5.04 12.89 -15.02
C LEU A 211 6.51 13.05 -15.42
N ASN A 212 7.47 12.70 -14.55
CA ASN A 212 8.91 12.88 -14.81
C ASN A 212 9.64 11.59 -15.15
N LEU A 213 8.92 10.46 -15.29
CA LEU A 213 9.48 9.13 -15.52
C LEU A 213 10.57 9.08 -16.61
N SER A 214 10.39 9.76 -17.74
CA SER A 214 11.38 9.78 -18.84
C SER A 214 12.66 10.50 -18.44
N LYS A 215 12.54 11.62 -17.72
CA LYS A 215 13.69 12.37 -17.20
C LYS A 215 14.41 11.58 -16.12
N ASP A 216 13.66 10.91 -15.25
CA ASP A 216 14.21 10.06 -14.19
C ASP A 216 14.98 8.88 -14.80
N ASN A 217 14.42 8.27 -15.86
CA ASN A 217 15.09 7.22 -16.62
C ASN A 217 16.37 7.71 -17.32
N GLN A 218 16.37 8.93 -17.90
CA GLN A 218 17.59 9.51 -18.48
C GLN A 218 18.67 9.72 -17.42
N HIS A 219 18.29 10.27 -16.26
CA HIS A 219 19.20 10.45 -15.14
C HIS A 219 19.75 9.10 -14.63
N ALA A 220 18.90 8.07 -14.52
CA ALA A 220 19.33 6.72 -14.13
C ALA A 220 20.35 6.13 -15.14
N ILE A 221 20.10 6.28 -16.45
CA ILE A 221 21.04 5.81 -17.49
C ILE A 221 22.36 6.60 -17.43
N GLU A 222 22.32 7.92 -17.25
CA GLU A 222 23.53 8.74 -17.14
C GLU A 222 24.34 8.37 -15.90
N LEU A 223 23.67 8.18 -14.76
CA LEU A 223 24.32 7.74 -13.54
C LEU A 223 24.97 6.38 -13.74
N GLU A 224 24.28 5.42 -14.34
CA GLU A 224 24.89 4.11 -14.64
C GLU A 224 26.10 4.20 -15.56
N LYS A 225 26.06 5.06 -16.60
CA LYS A 225 27.22 5.28 -17.47
C LYS A 225 28.40 5.85 -16.69
N GLN A 226 28.16 6.75 -15.74
CA GLN A 226 29.21 7.29 -14.87
C GLN A 226 29.75 6.25 -13.88
N LEU A 227 28.90 5.31 -13.45
CA LEU A 227 29.30 4.24 -12.53
C LEU A 227 29.94 3.04 -13.25
N ALA A 228 29.68 2.87 -14.55
CA ALA A 228 30.20 1.76 -15.34
C ALA A 228 31.72 1.84 -15.47
N LEU A 229 32.38 0.69 -15.27
CA LEU A 229 33.82 0.55 -15.43
C LEU A 229 34.11 -0.34 -16.62
N THR A 230 35.06 0.07 -17.45
CA THR A 230 35.70 -0.85 -18.40
C THR A 230 36.53 -1.89 -17.66
N PRO A 231 36.82 -3.06 -18.27
CA PRO A 231 37.70 -4.07 -17.65
C PRO A 231 39.08 -3.52 -17.25
N GLU A 232 39.62 -2.59 -18.03
CA GLU A 232 40.91 -1.95 -17.76
C GLU A 232 40.84 -1.01 -16.56
N GLU A 233 39.80 -0.18 -16.46
CA GLU A 233 39.58 0.69 -15.31
C GLU A 233 39.33 -0.11 -14.04
N GLU A 234 38.53 -1.17 -14.12
CA GLU A 234 38.26 -2.05 -12.97
C GLU A 234 39.55 -2.65 -12.43
N MET A 235 40.41 -3.18 -13.31
CA MET A 235 41.72 -3.72 -12.92
C MET A 235 42.63 -2.65 -12.31
N ASN A 236 42.64 -1.44 -12.87
CA ASN A 236 43.43 -0.34 -12.34
C ASN A 236 42.95 0.08 -10.94
N ILE A 237 41.64 0.20 -10.73
CA ILE A 237 41.03 0.53 -9.43
C ILE A 237 41.36 -0.55 -8.41
N ARG A 238 41.27 -1.84 -8.78
CA ARG A 238 41.67 -2.95 -7.91
C ARG A 238 43.13 -2.83 -7.47
N ASN A 239 44.04 -2.59 -8.42
CA ASN A 239 45.47 -2.44 -8.13
C ASN A 239 45.78 -1.24 -7.23
N ILE A 240 45.16 -0.08 -7.51
CA ILE A 240 45.32 1.13 -6.70
C ILE A 240 44.75 0.91 -5.29
N SER A 241 43.60 0.24 -5.19
CA SER A 241 42.94 -0.04 -3.92
C SER A 241 43.80 -0.96 -3.06
N GLU A 242 44.41 -1.99 -3.64
CA GLU A 242 45.35 -2.87 -2.97
C GLU A 242 46.57 -2.12 -2.44
N LEU A 243 47.18 -1.27 -3.26
CA LEU A 243 48.31 -0.43 -2.83
C LEU A 243 47.90 0.51 -1.69
N LYS A 244 46.71 1.11 -1.76
CA LYS A 244 46.19 1.99 -0.70
C LYS A 244 45.94 1.24 0.60
N ALA A 245 45.43 0.01 0.55
CA ALA A 245 45.24 -0.81 1.74
C ALA A 245 46.57 -1.12 2.43
N ILE A 246 47.57 -1.55 1.65
CA ILE A 246 48.92 -1.84 2.17
C ILE A 246 49.55 -0.57 2.77
N GLN A 247 49.49 0.55 2.05
CA GLN A 247 50.04 1.82 2.52
C GLN A 247 49.33 2.34 3.77
N TYR A 248 48.01 2.21 3.86
CA TYR A 248 47.23 2.61 5.03
C TYR A 248 47.66 1.80 6.26
N MET A 249 47.74 0.48 6.15
CA MET A 249 48.20 -0.40 7.24
C MET A 249 49.63 -0.07 7.66
N LYS A 250 50.51 0.23 6.69
CA LYS A 250 51.90 0.59 6.98
C LYS A 250 52.05 1.96 7.61
N ASN A 251 51.33 2.97 7.13
CA ASN A 251 51.52 4.35 7.58
C ASN A 251 50.80 4.66 8.90
N GLU A 252 49.58 4.15 9.07
CA GLU A 252 48.76 4.44 10.25
C GLU A 252 49.07 3.50 11.43
N TYR A 253 49.44 2.24 11.14
CA TYR A 253 49.63 1.20 12.17
C TYR A 253 51.02 0.56 12.16
N ASN A 254 51.90 0.91 11.21
CA ASN A 254 53.21 0.26 11.02
C ASN A 254 53.12 -1.27 10.84
N PHE A 255 52.05 -1.73 10.19
CA PHE A 255 51.77 -3.13 9.94
C PHE A 255 52.01 -3.50 8.48
N ASP A 256 52.64 -4.67 8.26
CA ASP A 256 52.79 -5.26 6.94
C ASP A 256 51.57 -6.15 6.66
N LEU A 257 50.73 -5.74 5.71
CA LEU A 257 49.52 -6.49 5.33
C LEU A 257 49.88 -7.64 4.39
N THR A 258 49.58 -8.87 4.81
CA THR A 258 49.64 -10.08 3.98
C THR A 258 48.24 -10.39 3.47
N ILE A 259 48.04 -10.34 2.16
CA ILE A 259 46.72 -10.49 1.53
C ILE A 259 46.39 -11.98 1.35
N VAL A 260 45.19 -12.39 1.77
CA VAL A 260 44.70 -13.77 1.64
C VAL A 260 43.58 -13.83 0.61
N GLU A 261 42.55 -13.01 0.78
CA GLU A 261 41.38 -12.98 -0.11
C GLU A 261 41.00 -11.55 -0.48
N LYS A 262 40.46 -11.38 -1.70
CA LYS A 262 40.06 -10.09 -2.26
C LYS A 262 38.70 -10.23 -2.94
N VAL A 263 37.73 -9.45 -2.49
CA VAL A 263 36.40 -9.35 -3.10
C VAL A 263 36.19 -7.93 -3.59
N PHE A 264 35.76 -7.78 -4.85
CA PHE A 264 35.47 -6.48 -5.43
C PHE A 264 33.99 -6.35 -5.74
N ASP A 265 33.33 -5.49 -4.99
CA ASP A 265 31.90 -5.24 -5.09
C ASP A 265 31.66 -3.97 -5.91
N LYS A 266 30.90 -4.12 -6.99
CA LYS A 266 30.43 -2.99 -7.79
C LYS A 266 29.08 -2.51 -7.30
N HIS A 267 28.84 -1.20 -7.42
CA HIS A 267 27.55 -0.56 -7.08
C HIS A 267 27.09 -0.84 -5.64
N THR A 268 28.03 -0.80 -4.69
CA THR A 268 27.75 -1.02 -3.26
C THR A 268 27.55 0.30 -2.52
N SER A 269 27.08 0.19 -1.29
CA SER A 269 26.96 1.32 -0.37
C SER A 269 28.22 1.51 0.46
N SER A 270 28.55 2.77 0.77
CA SER A 270 29.66 3.09 1.68
C SER A 270 29.43 2.52 3.09
N TYR A 271 30.51 2.04 3.69
CA TYR A 271 30.57 1.42 5.01
C TYR A 271 30.29 2.42 6.14
N LYS A 272 30.83 3.65 6.07
CA LYS A 272 30.61 4.68 7.08
C LYS A 272 29.43 5.59 6.73
N LYS A 273 28.43 5.66 7.60
CA LYS A 273 27.22 6.48 7.41
C LYS A 273 27.47 7.99 7.42
N GLU A 274 28.52 8.46 8.11
CA GLU A 274 28.72 9.88 8.45
C GLU A 274 29.23 10.74 7.27
N ASN A 275 29.75 10.13 6.19
CA ASN A 275 30.23 10.83 4.99
C ASN A 275 29.84 10.08 3.70
N ARG A 276 28.71 9.36 3.72
CA ARG A 276 28.30 8.49 2.63
C ARG A 276 27.99 9.30 1.36
N PRO A 277 28.65 9.02 0.22
CA PRO A 277 28.19 9.53 -1.07
C PRO A 277 26.73 9.13 -1.28
N SER A 278 25.91 10.02 -1.84
CA SER A 278 24.52 9.71 -2.20
C SER A 278 24.42 8.63 -3.28
N ASN A 279 25.51 8.41 -4.01
CA ASN A 279 25.59 7.51 -5.16
C ASN A 279 26.28 6.19 -4.78
N ALA A 280 26.10 5.17 -5.62
CA ALA A 280 26.76 3.89 -5.43
C ALA A 280 28.28 4.02 -5.65
N ILE A 281 29.06 3.23 -4.91
CA ILE A 281 30.52 3.19 -4.98
C ILE A 281 31.00 1.80 -5.40
N HIS A 282 32.29 1.68 -5.72
CA HIS A 282 32.96 0.40 -5.88
C HIS A 282 33.85 0.14 -4.66
N ALA A 283 33.93 -1.10 -4.18
CA ALA A 283 34.72 -1.41 -3.00
C ALA A 283 35.57 -2.67 -3.21
N LEU A 284 36.83 -2.60 -2.80
CA LEU A 284 37.70 -3.76 -2.64
C LEU A 284 37.78 -4.10 -1.15
N THR A 285 37.25 -5.27 -0.78
CA THR A 285 37.41 -5.84 0.55
C THR A 285 38.56 -6.82 0.52
N ILE A 286 39.53 -6.63 1.42
CA ILE A 286 40.74 -7.43 1.52
C ILE A 286 40.76 -8.08 2.90
N GLU A 287 40.77 -9.41 2.92
CA GLU A 287 41.01 -10.19 4.12
C GLU A 287 42.48 -10.62 4.14
N GLY A 288 43.11 -10.50 5.31
CA GLY A 288 44.53 -10.75 5.43
C GLY A 288 45.04 -10.87 6.86
N TYR A 289 46.37 -10.97 6.96
CA TYR A 289 47.12 -11.09 8.20
C TYR A 289 48.10 -9.94 8.38
N VAL A 290 48.33 -9.55 9.62
CA VAL A 290 49.35 -8.54 9.96
C VAL A 290 50.70 -9.21 10.22
N ASN A 291 51.78 -8.67 9.63
CA ASN A 291 53.16 -9.10 9.83
C ASN A 291 53.38 -10.61 9.62
N THR A 292 52.67 -11.20 8.65
CA THR A 292 52.68 -12.64 8.33
C THR A 292 52.17 -13.58 9.44
N ASP A 293 51.56 -13.03 10.51
CA ASP A 293 51.01 -13.83 11.61
C ASP A 293 49.53 -14.17 11.37
N ALA A 294 49.27 -15.45 11.09
CA ALA A 294 47.93 -15.96 10.80
C ALA A 294 46.93 -15.87 11.98
N GLN A 295 47.38 -15.52 13.18
CA GLN A 295 46.48 -15.23 14.32
C GLN A 295 46.06 -13.75 14.35
N LYS A 296 46.74 -12.88 13.59
CA LYS A 296 46.49 -11.43 13.55
C LYS A 296 45.67 -11.04 12.32
N ASN A 297 44.43 -11.50 12.28
CA ASN A 297 43.52 -11.25 11.16
C ASN A 297 43.09 -9.78 11.10
N VAL A 298 42.98 -9.26 9.88
CA VAL A 298 42.45 -7.92 9.59
C VAL A 298 41.67 -7.94 8.28
N THR A 299 40.55 -7.21 8.26
CA THR A 299 39.77 -6.94 7.07
C THR A 299 39.82 -5.45 6.77
N VAL A 300 40.38 -5.12 5.61
CA VAL A 300 40.52 -3.75 5.12
C VAL A 300 39.59 -3.57 3.93
N ARG A 301 38.72 -2.57 3.99
CA ARG A 301 37.86 -2.18 2.89
C ARG A 301 38.34 -0.87 2.30
N VAL A 302 38.60 -0.87 1.00
CA VAL A 302 38.93 0.32 0.23
C VAL A 302 37.75 0.66 -0.68
N GLU A 303 37.21 1.84 -0.50
CA GLU A 303 36.08 2.37 -1.24
C GLU A 303 36.57 3.34 -2.31
N TYR A 304 35.97 3.27 -3.49
CA TYR A 304 36.25 4.13 -4.62
C TYR A 304 34.94 4.75 -5.13
N ASP A 305 34.89 6.08 -5.15
CA ASP A 305 33.80 6.83 -5.78
C ASP A 305 34.15 7.13 -7.24
N PRO A 306 33.45 6.51 -8.21
CA PRO A 306 33.72 6.71 -9.63
C PRO A 306 33.39 8.13 -10.12
N ILE A 307 32.57 8.90 -9.40
CA ILE A 307 32.18 10.27 -9.80
C ILE A 307 33.24 11.28 -9.35
N THR A 308 33.67 11.20 -8.09
CA THR A 308 34.70 12.12 -7.56
C THR A 308 36.13 11.60 -7.74
N MET A 309 36.29 10.35 -8.17
CA MET A 309 37.57 9.64 -8.30
C MET A 309 38.37 9.55 -6.99
N LYS A 310 37.67 9.60 -5.85
CA LYS A 310 38.27 9.56 -4.51
C LYS A 310 38.28 8.15 -3.96
N TYR A 311 39.28 7.90 -3.11
CA TYR A 311 39.43 6.65 -2.38
C TYR A 311 39.34 6.89 -0.89
N TRP A 312 38.70 5.96 -0.18
CA TRP A 312 38.68 5.91 1.28
C TRP A 312 39.06 4.52 1.75
N THR A 313 39.80 4.43 2.85
CA THR A 313 40.26 3.16 3.39
C THR A 313 39.78 3.01 4.83
N HIS A 314 39.27 1.83 5.15
CA HIS A 314 38.66 1.51 6.43
C HIS A 314 39.14 0.14 6.89
N ILE A 315 39.42 -0.01 8.19
CA ILE A 315 39.45 -1.32 8.83
C ILE A 315 38.01 -1.63 9.21
N THR A 316 37.45 -2.71 8.66
CA THR A 316 36.10 -3.17 8.99
C THR A 316 36.13 -4.18 10.12
N GLU A 317 37.21 -4.94 10.23
CA GLU A 317 37.42 -5.91 11.30
C GLU A 317 38.91 -6.08 11.59
N MET A 318 39.26 -6.29 12.86
CA MET A 318 40.62 -6.58 13.30
C MET A 318 40.57 -7.44 14.56
N SER A 319 41.29 -8.55 14.55
CA SER A 319 41.44 -9.46 15.69
C SER A 319 42.07 -8.76 16.90
N ASP A 320 41.80 -9.26 18.11
CA ASP A 320 42.35 -8.68 19.32
C ASP A 320 43.86 -8.91 19.43
N GLU A 321 44.37 -10.00 18.84
CA GLU A 321 45.79 -10.29 18.68
C GLU A 321 46.51 -9.29 17.76
N ALA A 322 45.80 -8.76 16.75
CA ALA A 322 46.33 -7.70 15.87
C ALA A 322 46.31 -6.31 16.53
N LYS A 323 45.43 -6.09 17.53
CA LYS A 323 45.37 -4.84 18.30
C LYS A 323 46.43 -4.74 19.41
N LYS A 324 47.01 -5.88 19.82
CA LYS A 324 48.07 -5.99 20.84
C LYS A 324 49.46 -5.86 20.23
#